data_AF-A0A358NKB1-F1
#
_entry.id   AF-A0A358NKB1-F1
#
_cell.length_a   1.000
_cell.length_b   1.000
_cell.length_c   1.000
_cell.angle_alpha   90.00
_cell.angle_beta   90.00
_cell.angle_gamma   90.00
#
_symmetry.space_group_name_H-M   'P 1'
#
loop_
_entity.id
_entity.type
_entity.pdbx_description
1 polymer ?
#
loop_
_entity_poly.entity_id
_entity_poly.type
_entity_poly.pdbx_seq_one_letter_code
_entity_poly.pdbx_strand_id
1 'polypeptide(L)' 'MDSFKPQKSQDLKNELYANLESAKKEWEEAKNIFENVSEPDLVDYAIYNVEAAEKKYVYLLRQIKNENAM' A
#
# COMPACT_ATOMS: atom_id res chain seq x y z
N MET A 1 2.14 -30.69 24.43
CA MET A 1 3.42 -30.52 23.71
C MET A 1 3.06 -29.69 22.50
N ASP A 2 2.91 -28.39 22.70
CA ASP A 2 2.16 -27.53 21.77
C ASP A 2 3.03 -26.35 21.36
N SER A 3 4.11 -26.67 20.63
CA SER A 3 4.97 -25.70 19.98
C SER A 3 4.72 -25.74 18.48
N PHE A 4 3.64 -25.11 18.03
CA PHE A 4 3.33 -24.98 16.60
C PHE A 4 2.66 -23.64 16.30
N LYS A 5 3.36 -22.50 16.48
CA LYS A 5 2.83 -21.19 16.07
C LYS A 5 3.78 -19.99 15.79
N PRO A 6 5.12 -20.09 15.64
CA PRO A 6 5.94 -18.90 15.33
C PRO A 6 6.05 -18.53 13.84
N GLN A 7 5.88 -19.48 12.90
CA GLN A 7 6.17 -19.23 11.48
C GLN A 7 5.10 -18.35 10.81
N LYS A 8 3.82 -18.67 11.04
CA LYS A 8 2.69 -18.00 10.37
C LYS A 8 2.58 -16.51 10.68
N SER A 9 2.94 -16.09 11.90
CA SER A 9 2.92 -14.66 12.28
C SER A 9 4.04 -13.86 11.62
N GLN A 10 5.20 -14.47 11.41
CA GLN A 10 6.32 -13.81 10.75
C GLN A 10 6.08 -13.66 9.24
N ASP A 11 5.50 -14.69 8.62
CA ASP A 11 5.15 -14.66 7.19
C ASP A 11 4.10 -13.56 6.90
N LEU A 12 3.08 -13.43 7.75
CA LEU A 12 2.07 -12.37 7.64
C LEU A 12 2.67 -10.97 7.77
N LYS A 13 3.60 -10.77 8.70
CA LYS A 13 4.32 -9.49 8.84
C LYS A 13 5.12 -9.18 7.57
N ASN A 14 5.86 -10.15 7.05
CA ASN A 14 6.66 -9.97 5.84
C ASN A 14 5.77 -9.62 4.63
N GLU A 15 4.62 -10.29 4.49
CA GLU A 15 3.62 -9.99 3.46
C GLU A 15 3.06 -8.57 3.61
N LEU A 16 2.75 -8.14 4.84
CA LEU A 16 2.25 -6.80 5.11
C LEU A 16 3.27 -5.70 4.72
N TYR A 17 4.56 -5.91 5.03
CA TYR A 17 5.62 -4.98 4.61
C TYR A 17 5.84 -5.01 3.09
N ALA A 18 5.76 -6.17 2.44
CA ALA A 18 5.85 -6.26 0.98
C ALA A 18 4.69 -5.52 0.30
N ASN A 19 3.48 -5.68 0.82
CA ASN A 19 2.29 -4.98 0.34
C ASN A 19 2.39 -3.46 0.55
N LEU A 20 2.98 -3.02 1.66
CA LEU A 20 3.23 -1.60 1.91
C LEU A 20 4.16 -1.00 0.85
N GLU A 21 5.27 -1.68 0.56
CA GLU A 21 6.24 -1.22 -0.44
C GLU A 21 5.62 -1.21 -1.84
N SER A 22 4.82 -2.21 -2.19
CA SER A 22 4.05 -2.21 -3.45
C SER A 22 3.10 -1.01 -3.51
N ALA A 23 2.33 -0.76 -2.45
CA ALA A 23 1.38 0.36 -2.41
C ALA A 23 2.09 1.72 -2.51
N LYS A 24 3.30 1.84 -1.97
CA LYS A 24 4.12 3.04 -2.11
C LYS A 24 4.55 3.27 -3.56
N LYS A 25 5.03 2.22 -4.24
CA LYS A 25 5.39 2.29 -5.67
C LYS A 25 4.19 2.62 -6.55
N GLU A 26 3.06 1.97 -6.32
CA GLU A 26 1.79 2.28 -7.00
C GLU A 26 1.41 3.76 -6.82
N TRP A 27 1.59 4.31 -5.62
CA TRP A 27 1.31 5.72 -5.36
C TRP A 27 2.30 6.67 -6.07
N GLU A 28 3.58 6.32 -6.11
CA GLU A 28 4.59 7.06 -6.88
C GLU A 28 4.29 7.04 -8.38
N GLU A 29 3.93 5.88 -8.93
CA GLU A 29 3.50 5.73 -10.32
C GLU A 29 2.22 6.52 -10.62
N ALA A 30 1.23 6.49 -9.73
CA ALA A 30 -0.01 7.25 -9.90
C ALA A 30 0.26 8.76 -9.95
N LYS A 31 1.16 9.27 -9.08
CA LYS A 31 1.58 10.68 -9.12
C LYS A 31 2.27 11.02 -10.43
N ASN A 32 3.18 10.16 -10.91
CA ASN A 32 3.84 10.35 -12.20
C ASN A 32 2.81 10.41 -13.35
N ILE A 33 1.79 9.54 -13.34
CA ILE A 33 0.70 9.57 -14.34
C ILE A 33 -0.05 10.90 -14.26
N PHE A 34 -0.44 11.34 -13.07
CA PHE A 34 -1.16 12.61 -12.87
C PHE A 34 -0.33 13.82 -13.31
N GLU A 35 0.98 13.83 -13.06
CA GLU A 35 1.86 14.92 -13.48
C GLU A 35 2.06 14.98 -15.00
N ASN A 36 1.95 13.84 -15.70
CA ASN A 36 2.25 13.73 -17.12
C ASN A 36 1.02 13.52 -18.01
N VAL A 37 -0.19 13.40 -17.45
CA VAL A 37 -1.41 13.20 -18.24
C VAL A 37 -1.70 14.44 -19.08
N SER A 38 -1.73 14.28 -20.40
CA SER A 38 -2.07 15.34 -21.36
C SER A 38 -3.50 15.23 -21.88
N GLU A 39 -4.08 14.03 -21.84
CA GLU A 39 -5.43 13.77 -22.33
C GLU A 39 -6.47 14.28 -21.32
N PRO A 40 -7.30 15.28 -21.66
CA PRO A 40 -8.26 15.87 -20.73
C PRO A 40 -9.23 14.84 -20.12
N ASP A 41 -9.66 13.88 -20.92
CA ASP A 41 -10.59 12.82 -20.50
C ASP A 41 -9.98 11.83 -19.50
N LEU A 42 -8.65 11.83 -19.34
CA LEU A 42 -7.93 10.96 -18.41
C LEU A 42 -7.52 11.67 -17.11
N VAL A 43 -7.75 12.98 -16.99
CA VAL A 43 -7.37 13.75 -15.79
C VAL A 43 -8.12 13.25 -14.55
N ASP A 44 -9.43 13.06 -14.66
CA ASP A 44 -10.26 12.56 -13.54
C ASP A 44 -9.82 11.15 -13.12
N TYR A 45 -9.48 10.30 -14.10
CA TYR A 45 -8.92 8.99 -13.82
C TYR A 45 -7.59 9.11 -13.06
N ALA A 46 -6.69 10.00 -13.48
CA ALA A 46 -5.40 10.18 -12.84
C ALA A 46 -5.54 10.71 -11.39
N ILE A 47 -6.46 11.66 -11.16
CA ILE A 47 -6.81 12.14 -9.81
C ILE A 47 -7.30 10.99 -8.94
N TYR A 48 -8.29 10.24 -9.43
CA TYR A 48 -8.87 9.11 -8.68
C TYR A 48 -7.81 8.04 -8.36
N ASN A 49 -6.92 7.75 -9.31
CA ASN A 49 -5.86 6.78 -9.14
C ASN A 49 -4.86 7.20 -8.05
N VAL A 50 -4.44 8.48 -8.02
CA VAL A 50 -3.57 9.01 -6.96
C VAL A 50 -4.24 8.86 -5.59
N GLU A 51 -5.50 9.29 -5.47
CA GLU A 51 -6.22 9.20 -4.19
C GLU A 51 -6.41 7.75 -3.72
N ALA A 52 -6.72 6.83 -4.63
CA ALA A 52 -6.91 5.43 -4.31
C ALA A 52 -5.60 4.79 -3.82
N ALA A 53 -4.49 5.04 -4.52
CA ALA A 53 -3.18 4.53 -4.14
C ALA A 53 -2.70 5.11 -2.79
N GLU A 54 -2.92 6.40 -2.54
CA GLU A 54 -2.63 7.04 -1.25
C GLU A 54 -3.42 6.39 -0.12
N LYS A 55 -4.74 6.22 -0.29
CA LYS A 55 -5.62 5.60 0.72
C LYS A 55 -5.16 4.18 1.04
N LYS A 56 -4.77 3.38 0.03
CA LYS A 56 -4.22 2.03 0.20
C LYS A 56 -2.92 2.04 1.01
N TYR A 57 -1.96 2.90 0.65
CA TYR A 57 -0.70 3.03 1.37
C TYR A 57 -0.90 3.46 2.83
N VAL A 58 -1.72 4.48 3.08
CA VAL A 58 -2.02 4.97 4.43
C VAL A 58 -2.71 3.90 5.28
N TYR A 59 -3.62 3.11 4.70
CA TYR A 59 -4.25 1.99 5.39
C TYR A 59 -3.21 0.95 5.83
N LEU A 60 -2.32 0.53 4.94
CA LEU A 60 -1.27 -0.45 5.26
C LEU A 60 -0.29 0.07 6.31
N LEU A 61 0.10 1.35 6.24
CA LEU A 61 0.90 2.00 7.28
C LEU A 61 0.23 1.93 8.66
N ARG A 62 -1.09 2.15 8.72
CA ARG A 62 -1.85 2.06 9.98
C ARG A 62 -1.89 0.62 10.51
N GLN A 63 -2.07 -0.38 9.64
CA GLN A 63 -2.03 -1.80 10.04
C GLN A 63 -0.68 -2.16 10.68
N ILE A 64 0.43 -1.81 10.03
CA ILE A 64 1.78 -2.08 10.54
C ILE A 64 2.03 -1.39 11.88
N LYS A 65 1.61 -0.13 12.03
CA LYS A 65 1.75 0.60 13.31
C LYS A 65 0.95 -0.05 14.43
N ASN A 66 -0.26 -0.51 14.14
CA ASN A 66 -1.10 -1.18 15.13
C ASN A 66 -0.54 -2.55 15.51
N GLU A 67 0.03 -3.31 14.57
CA GLU A 67 0.70 -4.59 14.85
C GLU A 67 1.98 -4.44 15.67
N ASN A 68 2.69 -3.31 15.57
CA ASN A 68 3.90 -3.04 16.35
C ASN A 68 3.59 -2.47 17.76
N ALA A 69 2.37 -1.97 17.98
CA ALA A 69 1.93 -1.45 19.27
C ALA A 69 1.27 -2.51 20.18
N MET A 70 1.02 -3.72 19.64
CA MET A 70 0.53 -4.91 20.35
C MET A 70 1.67 -5.86 20.69
#